data_AF-A0A841D7A8-F1
#
_entry.id   AF-A0A841D7A8-F1
#
_cell.length_a   1.000
_cell.length_b   1.000
_cell.length_c   1.000
_cell.angle_alpha   90.00
_cell.angle_beta   90.00
_cell.angle_gamma   90.00
#
_symmetry.space_group_name_H-M   'P 1'
#
loop_
_entity.id
_entity.type
_entity.pdbx_description
1 polymer ?
#
loop_
_entity_poly.entity_id
_entity_poly.type
_entity_poly.pdbx_seq_one_letter_code
_entity_poly.pdbx_strand_id
1 'polypeptide(L)'
;MKRLTTGLLATAATAAAFALAVPATAQAATPATASAATASSGYDYEDYWGSVYSANHKAKAKGWIGVEWDHHQKSNEVHVSGKLYDLDHRTYKQGGKCAYLKIQAHGFGDHHNYWADSKYYKYCGAGGYKKFHFSSHDTDAVRVKVCQIGLHSSYPTRCGDWDYLYTAESE
;
A
#
# COMPACT_ATOMS: atom_id res chain seq x y z
N MET A 1 -43.47 -2.14 -34.67
CA MET A 1 -44.49 -2.76 -33.78
C MET A 1 -44.81 -1.80 -32.65
N LYS A 2 -46.10 -1.54 -32.42
CA LYS A 2 -46.80 -1.27 -31.15
C LYS A 2 -46.11 -0.35 -30.10
N ARG A 3 -46.73 0.81 -29.78
CA ARG A 3 -47.58 1.07 -28.57
C ARG A 3 -46.80 1.90 -27.53
N LEU A 4 -47.32 2.76 -26.65
CA LEU A 4 -48.67 3.15 -26.20
C LEU A 4 -48.51 4.48 -25.42
N THR A 5 -49.52 5.33 -25.47
CA THR A 5 -49.80 6.46 -24.57
C THR A 5 -50.22 5.98 -23.18
N THR A 6 -49.69 6.59 -22.12
CA THR A 6 -50.30 6.64 -20.75
C THR A 6 -49.49 7.67 -19.96
N GLY A 7 -50.01 8.73 -19.34
CA GLY A 7 -51.29 8.92 -18.66
C GLY A 7 -51.00 9.11 -17.17
N LEU A 8 -50.74 10.36 -16.76
CA LEU A 8 -50.56 10.76 -15.35
C LEU A 8 -51.85 10.54 -14.56
N LEU A 9 -51.78 9.80 -13.45
CA LEU A 9 -52.76 9.85 -12.37
C LEU A 9 -52.02 9.80 -11.03
N ALA A 10 -52.19 10.90 -10.28
CA ALA A 10 -51.71 11.05 -8.92
C ALA A 10 -52.54 10.21 -7.96
N THR A 11 -51.88 9.60 -6.97
CA THR A 11 -52.53 9.07 -5.77
C THR A 11 -51.81 9.63 -4.55
N ALA A 12 -52.58 10.29 -3.69
CA ALA A 12 -52.18 10.72 -2.37
C ALA A 12 -52.83 9.77 -1.36
N ALA A 13 -52.06 9.22 -0.40
CA ALA A 13 -52.58 8.75 0.88
C ALA A 13 -51.43 8.46 1.88
N THR A 14 -51.35 9.33 2.89
CA THR A 14 -51.06 9.03 4.31
C THR A 14 -49.96 8.01 4.63
N ALA A 15 -48.76 8.51 4.91
CA ALA A 15 -47.74 7.75 5.64
C ALA A 15 -48.02 7.80 7.15
N ALA A 16 -48.27 6.63 7.74
CA ALA A 16 -48.35 6.43 9.18
C ALA A 16 -46.95 6.62 9.81
N ALA A 17 -46.86 7.54 10.77
CA ALA A 17 -45.67 7.72 11.59
C ALA A 17 -45.60 6.61 12.65
N PHE A 18 -44.85 5.55 12.35
CA PHE A 18 -44.33 4.65 13.38
C PHE A 18 -42.96 5.16 13.80
N ALA A 19 -42.93 5.86 14.93
CA ALA A 19 -41.70 6.18 15.65
C ALA A 19 -41.12 4.88 16.25
N LEU A 20 -40.26 4.21 15.50
CA LEU A 20 -39.36 3.22 16.05
C LEU A 20 -38.09 3.94 16.51
N ALA A 21 -38.00 4.11 17.83
CA ALA A 21 -36.80 4.54 18.51
C ALA A 21 -35.69 3.52 18.24
N VAL A 22 -34.76 3.87 17.36
CA VAL A 22 -33.47 3.17 17.22
C VAL A 22 -32.48 3.92 18.09
N PRO A 23 -31.79 3.26 19.04
CA PRO A 23 -30.72 3.91 19.79
C PRO A 23 -29.62 4.29 18.79
N ALA A 24 -29.41 5.60 18.64
CA ALA A 24 -28.26 6.13 17.93
C ALA A 24 -27.00 5.69 18.70
N THR A 25 -26.32 4.65 18.22
CA THR A 25 -24.94 4.40 18.61
C THR A 25 -24.14 5.59 18.11
N ALA A 26 -23.73 6.45 19.04
CA ALA A 26 -22.80 7.52 18.81
C ALA A 26 -21.53 6.93 18.18
N GLN A 27 -21.42 7.05 16.86
CA GLN A 27 -20.18 6.85 16.15
C GLN A 27 -19.33 8.07 16.49
N ALA A 28 -18.57 7.95 17.58
CA ALA A 28 -17.49 8.87 17.87
C ALA A 28 -16.56 8.82 16.66
N ALA A 29 -16.65 9.85 15.82
CA ALA A 29 -15.65 10.12 14.80
C ALA A 29 -14.34 10.28 15.56
N THR A 30 -13.50 9.25 15.52
CA THR A 30 -12.09 9.36 15.87
C THR A 30 -11.54 10.50 15.02
N PRO A 31 -10.99 11.58 15.60
CA PRO A 31 -10.22 12.50 14.80
C PRO A 31 -9.09 11.69 14.18
N ALA A 32 -9.04 11.66 12.85
CA ALA A 32 -7.82 11.27 12.16
C ALA A 32 -6.75 12.23 12.68
N THR A 33 -5.87 11.73 13.55
CA THR A 33 -4.63 12.41 13.88
C THR A 33 -3.83 12.46 12.58
N ALA A 34 -4.02 13.54 11.83
CA ALA A 34 -3.01 14.00 10.89
C ALA A 34 -1.77 14.24 11.74
N SER A 35 -0.80 13.31 11.67
CA SER A 35 0.53 13.55 12.21
C SER A 35 1.06 14.78 11.50
N ALA A 36 1.07 15.91 12.20
CA ALA A 36 1.76 17.10 11.75
C ALA A 36 3.23 16.73 11.64
N ALA A 37 3.71 16.58 10.40
CA ALA A 37 5.12 16.48 10.09
C ALA A 37 5.80 17.70 10.69
N THR A 38 6.68 17.47 11.66
CA THR A 38 7.57 18.51 12.16
C THR A 38 8.56 18.79 11.03
N ALA A 39 8.36 19.90 10.32
CA ALA A 39 9.29 20.37 9.30
C ALA A 39 10.65 20.63 9.95
N SER A 40 11.57 19.68 9.77
CA SER A 40 12.99 19.89 9.98
C SER A 40 13.51 20.74 8.84
N SER A 41 14.29 21.76 9.15
CA SER A 41 14.93 22.63 8.16
C SER A 41 16.03 21.87 7.41
N GLY A 42 15.66 21.34 6.24
CA GLY A 42 16.48 20.54 5.31
C GLY A 42 15.50 19.82 4.36
N TYR A 43 15.83 19.64 3.08
CA TYR A 43 14.90 19.10 2.08
C TYR A 43 14.69 17.57 2.22
N ASP A 44 14.35 17.12 3.43
CA ASP A 44 14.34 15.73 3.84
C ASP A 44 12.88 15.31 4.13
N TYR A 45 12.27 14.57 3.22
CA TYR A 45 10.97 13.93 3.44
C TYR A 45 11.23 12.58 4.11
N GLU A 46 10.62 12.32 5.27
CA GLU A 46 10.65 10.99 5.92
C GLU A 46 9.24 10.59 6.35
N ASP A 47 8.77 9.42 5.90
CA ASP A 47 7.46 8.90 6.27
C ASP A 47 7.44 7.39 6.55
N TYR A 48 6.56 6.99 7.48
CA TYR A 48 6.26 5.60 7.78
C TYR A 48 5.06 5.13 6.97
N TRP A 49 5.31 4.29 5.98
CA TRP A 49 4.29 3.84 5.01
C TRP A 49 3.39 2.70 5.48
N GLY A 50 3.31 2.42 6.78
CA GLY A 50 2.37 1.42 7.28
C GLY A 50 2.72 -0.03 6.93
N SER A 51 1.71 -0.91 6.88
CA SER A 51 1.89 -2.35 6.62
C SER A 51 1.27 -2.78 5.30
N VAL A 52 2.09 -3.35 4.42
CA VAL A 52 1.71 -3.93 3.14
C VAL A 52 1.68 -5.45 3.26
N TYR A 53 0.66 -6.10 2.72
CA TYR A 53 0.42 -7.53 2.89
C TYR A 53 0.42 -8.29 1.57
N SER A 54 0.70 -9.60 1.64
CA SER A 54 0.31 -10.53 0.58
C SER A 54 -1.21 -10.65 0.51
N ALA A 55 -1.76 -11.06 -0.64
CA ALA A 55 -3.21 -11.17 -0.86
C ALA A 55 -3.93 -12.12 0.12
N ASN A 56 -3.19 -13.00 0.79
CA ASN A 56 -3.72 -13.91 1.82
C ASN A 56 -3.21 -13.59 3.23
N HIS A 57 -2.58 -12.43 3.44
CA HIS A 57 -2.04 -11.95 4.71
C HIS A 57 -1.04 -12.90 5.41
N LYS A 58 -0.36 -13.77 4.63
CA LYS A 58 0.69 -14.68 5.12
C LYS A 58 2.10 -14.15 4.93
N ALA A 59 2.25 -12.98 4.33
CA ALA A 59 3.47 -12.19 4.34
C ALA A 59 3.13 -10.72 4.55
N LYS A 60 4.04 -9.97 5.17
CA LYS A 60 3.86 -8.55 5.48
C LYS A 60 5.18 -7.80 5.37
N ALA A 61 5.17 -6.57 4.87
CA ALA A 61 6.28 -5.64 4.97
C ALA A 61 5.80 -4.34 5.62
N LYS A 62 6.70 -3.67 6.35
CA LYS A 62 6.49 -2.31 6.87
C LYS A 62 7.83 -1.61 7.04
N GLY A 63 7.84 -0.29 7.01
CA GLY A 63 9.09 0.45 7.01
C GLY A 63 8.94 1.94 6.89
N TRP A 64 10.05 2.59 6.57
CA TRP A 64 10.19 4.02 6.37
C TRP A 64 10.68 4.29 4.95
N ILE A 65 10.32 5.45 4.43
CA ILE A 65 10.89 6.02 3.22
C ILE A 65 11.45 7.41 3.55
N GLY A 66 12.68 7.66 3.10
CA GLY A 66 13.34 8.97 3.14
C GLY A 66 13.58 9.45 1.71
N VAL A 67 13.38 10.75 1.45
CA VAL A 67 13.72 11.40 0.17
C VAL A 67 14.53 12.64 0.48
N GLU A 68 15.74 12.69 -0.06
CA GLU A 68 16.68 13.79 0.10
C GLU A 68 16.87 14.47 -1.25
N TRP A 69 16.43 15.73 -1.37
CA TRP A 69 16.63 16.53 -2.58
C TRP A 69 17.93 17.32 -2.54
N ASP A 70 18.57 17.47 -3.69
CA ASP A 70 19.71 18.38 -3.81
C ASP A 70 19.27 19.85 -3.64
N HIS A 71 20.23 20.73 -3.35
CA HIS A 71 19.94 22.16 -3.14
C HIS A 71 19.28 22.86 -4.35
N HIS A 72 19.35 22.26 -5.53
CA HIS A 72 18.79 22.79 -6.76
C HIS A 72 17.45 22.15 -7.15
N GLN A 73 16.94 21.19 -6.38
CA GLN A 73 15.75 20.38 -6.66
C GLN A 73 15.75 19.76 -8.07
N LYS A 74 16.91 19.27 -8.49
CA LYS A 74 17.13 18.62 -9.80
C LYS A 74 17.33 17.12 -9.69
N SER A 75 17.86 16.66 -8.57
CA SER A 75 18.11 15.25 -8.30
C SER A 75 17.73 14.96 -6.86
N ASN A 76 17.30 13.72 -6.61
CA ASN A 76 17.05 13.23 -5.26
C ASN A 76 17.70 11.88 -5.03
N GLU A 77 17.84 11.53 -3.76
CA GLU A 77 18.13 10.17 -3.32
C GLU A 77 16.98 9.67 -2.45
N VAL A 78 16.44 8.51 -2.80
CA VAL A 78 15.38 7.85 -2.06
C VAL A 78 15.94 6.68 -1.29
N HIS A 79 15.62 6.60 -0.01
CA HIS A 79 16.01 5.50 0.88
C HIS A 79 14.76 4.80 1.42
N VAL A 80 14.64 3.50 1.16
CA VAL A 80 13.58 2.66 1.74
C VAL A 80 14.19 1.66 2.69
N SER A 81 13.73 1.64 3.93
CA SER A 81 14.18 0.67 4.93
C SER A 81 13.01 0.04 5.66
N GLY A 82 13.16 -1.20 6.13
CA GLY A 82 12.05 -1.84 6.82
C GLY A 82 12.28 -3.28 7.24
N LYS A 83 11.17 -3.94 7.56
CA LYS A 83 11.11 -5.34 8.01
C LYS A 83 10.12 -6.13 7.16
N LEU A 84 10.57 -7.25 6.63
CA LEU A 84 9.79 -8.26 5.93
C LEU A 84 9.49 -9.42 6.89
N TYR A 85 8.22 -9.72 7.07
CA TYR A 85 7.70 -10.74 7.99
C TYR A 85 7.13 -11.92 7.22
N ASP A 86 7.51 -13.12 7.65
CA ASP A 86 6.91 -14.37 7.23
C ASP A 86 5.85 -14.78 8.26
N LEU A 87 4.59 -14.73 7.87
CA LEU A 87 3.43 -15.05 8.72
C LEU A 87 2.85 -16.43 8.38
N ASP A 88 3.52 -17.20 7.53
CA ASP A 88 3.10 -18.54 7.14
C ASP A 88 3.72 -19.60 8.06
N HIS A 89 3.03 -19.91 9.15
CA HIS A 89 3.47 -20.91 10.13
C HIS A 89 3.33 -22.37 9.65
N ARG A 90 2.88 -22.60 8.41
CA ARG A 90 2.83 -23.95 7.85
C ARG A 90 4.24 -24.40 7.49
N THR A 91 4.52 -25.68 7.69
CA THR A 91 5.76 -26.29 7.21
C THR A 91 5.77 -26.37 5.68
N TYR A 92 6.95 -26.55 5.08
CA TYR A 92 7.07 -26.76 3.64
C TYR A 92 6.22 -27.95 3.15
N LYS A 93 6.16 -29.04 3.93
CA LYS A 93 5.32 -30.23 3.63
C LYS A 93 3.82 -29.92 3.65
N GLN A 94 3.40 -28.90 4.39
CA GLN A 94 2.01 -28.40 4.46
C GLN A 94 1.72 -27.30 3.42
N GLY A 95 2.64 -27.06 2.48
CA GLY A 95 2.52 -25.99 1.49
C GLY A 95 2.84 -24.60 2.05
N GLY A 96 3.59 -24.52 3.15
CA GLY A 96 4.14 -23.27 3.67
C GLY A 96 5.05 -22.58 2.65
N LYS A 97 4.91 -21.27 2.56
CA LYS A 97 5.69 -20.41 1.66
C LYS A 97 6.43 -19.36 2.46
N CYS A 98 7.46 -18.80 1.87
CA CYS A 98 8.25 -17.72 2.42
C CYS A 98 7.60 -16.36 2.09
N ALA A 99 7.93 -15.34 2.87
CA ALA A 99 7.64 -13.96 2.52
C ALA A 99 8.54 -13.48 1.37
N TYR A 100 7.95 -12.67 0.49
CA TYR A 100 8.64 -12.05 -0.64
C TYR A 100 8.21 -10.59 -0.77
N LEU A 101 9.19 -9.69 -0.84
CA LEU A 101 8.98 -8.26 -1.07
C LEU A 101 9.65 -7.89 -2.39
N LYS A 102 8.93 -7.14 -3.22
CA LYS A 102 9.47 -6.47 -4.39
C LYS A 102 9.36 -4.96 -4.18
N ILE A 103 10.47 -4.26 -4.35
CA ILE A 103 10.58 -2.79 -4.34
C ILE A 103 10.94 -2.37 -5.77
N GLN A 104 10.30 -1.32 -6.26
CA GLN A 104 10.62 -0.71 -7.55
C GLN A 104 10.70 0.81 -7.40
N ALA A 105 11.67 1.41 -8.07
CA ALA A 105 11.77 2.85 -8.28
C ALA A 105 11.70 3.15 -9.78
N HIS A 106 11.07 4.27 -10.10
CA HIS A 106 10.98 4.86 -11.43
C HIS A 106 11.76 6.17 -11.40
N GLY A 107 12.58 6.41 -12.42
CA GLY A 107 13.41 7.61 -12.51
C GLY A 107 12.77 8.74 -13.33
N PHE A 108 13.18 9.99 -13.09
CA PHE A 108 12.69 11.16 -13.85
C PHE A 108 12.88 11.07 -15.38
N GLY A 109 13.89 10.29 -15.82
CA GLY A 109 14.20 10.07 -17.23
C GLY A 109 13.62 8.78 -17.82
N ASP A 110 12.93 7.97 -17.02
CA ASP A 110 12.40 6.68 -17.46
C ASP A 110 11.15 6.86 -18.33
N HIS A 111 11.02 6.01 -19.36
CA HIS A 111 9.80 5.95 -20.17
C HIS A 111 8.64 5.38 -19.35
N HIS A 112 7.42 5.83 -19.64
CA HIS A 112 6.20 5.35 -18.96
C HIS A 112 6.19 3.81 -18.81
N ASN A 113 6.04 3.34 -17.56
CA ASN A 113 6.02 1.94 -17.13
C ASN A 113 7.38 1.23 -17.06
N TYR A 114 8.50 1.91 -17.30
CA TYR A 114 9.83 1.34 -17.10
C TYR A 114 10.30 1.61 -15.67
N TRP A 115 10.40 0.55 -14.86
CA TRP A 115 10.86 0.66 -13.48
C TRP A 115 12.31 0.20 -13.43
N ALA A 116 13.25 1.11 -13.70
CA ALA A 116 14.67 0.82 -13.90
C ALA A 116 15.28 0.10 -12.69
N ASP A 117 15.03 0.64 -11.50
CA ASP A 117 15.57 0.10 -10.27
C ASP A 117 14.57 -0.83 -9.59
N SER A 118 15.00 -2.06 -9.36
CA SER A 118 14.19 -3.02 -8.62
C SER A 118 15.02 -3.93 -7.73
N LYS A 119 14.48 -4.20 -6.55
CA LYS A 119 15.11 -5.11 -5.59
C LYS A 119 14.09 -6.02 -4.95
N TYR A 120 14.51 -7.24 -4.67
CA TYR A 120 13.67 -8.24 -4.04
C TYR A 120 14.30 -8.81 -2.79
N TYR A 121 13.45 -9.08 -1.80
CA TYR A 121 13.84 -9.69 -0.54
C TYR A 121 12.97 -10.91 -0.33
N LYS A 122 13.63 -12.01 0.02
CA LYS A 122 12.97 -13.26 0.43
C LYS A 122 13.34 -13.56 1.87
N TYR A 123 12.36 -14.03 2.63
CA TYR A 123 12.53 -14.46 4.00
C TYR A 123 11.67 -15.69 4.32
N CYS A 124 12.33 -16.77 4.73
CA CYS A 124 11.71 -18.06 5.08
C CYS A 124 11.96 -18.31 6.58
N GLY A 125 11.12 -17.75 7.44
CA GLY A 125 11.38 -17.72 8.88
C GLY A 125 10.10 -17.38 9.61
N ALA A 126 9.13 -18.28 9.51
CA ALA A 126 7.79 -18.09 10.05
C ALA A 126 7.79 -17.55 11.49
N GLY A 127 7.07 -16.46 11.72
CA GLY A 127 7.02 -15.74 13.00
C GLY A 127 8.14 -14.72 13.22
N GLY A 128 9.17 -14.70 12.37
CA GLY A 128 10.29 -13.77 12.44
C GLY A 128 10.21 -12.64 11.42
N TYR A 129 11.33 -11.92 11.29
CA TYR A 129 11.50 -10.90 10.26
C TYR A 129 12.92 -10.83 9.71
N LYS A 130 13.04 -10.29 8.50
CA LYS A 130 14.30 -9.88 7.88
C LYS A 130 14.27 -8.37 7.64
N LYS A 131 15.35 -7.69 8.04
CA LYS A 131 15.53 -6.27 7.71
C LYS A 131 15.89 -6.13 6.23
N PHE A 132 15.45 -5.05 5.60
CA PHE A 132 15.82 -4.69 4.24
C PHE A 132 16.14 -3.21 4.15
N HIS A 133 16.95 -2.87 3.14
CA HIS A 133 17.30 -1.51 2.78
C HIS A 133 17.51 -1.44 1.25
N PHE A 134 16.96 -0.40 0.64
CA PHE A 134 17.02 -0.08 -0.78
C PHE A 134 17.26 1.42 -0.93
N SER A 135 18.07 1.80 -1.91
CA SER A 135 18.24 3.19 -2.32
C SER A 135 18.22 3.31 -3.83
N SER A 136 17.82 4.48 -4.33
CA SER A 136 17.80 4.82 -5.75
C SER A 136 17.95 6.34 -5.89
N HIS A 137 18.54 6.79 -6.99
CA HIS A 137 18.77 8.20 -7.30
C HIS A 137 17.81 8.65 -8.41
N ASP A 138 17.62 9.95 -8.54
CA ASP A 138 16.83 10.58 -9.61
C ASP A 138 15.44 9.94 -9.78
N THR A 139 14.79 9.67 -8.65
CA THR A 139 13.55 8.89 -8.53
C THR A 139 12.32 9.78 -8.47
N ASP A 140 11.34 9.53 -9.34
CA ASP A 140 10.05 10.22 -9.32
C ASP A 140 8.93 9.40 -8.66
N ALA A 141 9.10 8.08 -8.51
CA ALA A 141 8.11 7.22 -7.85
C ALA A 141 8.75 5.97 -7.25
N VAL A 142 8.26 5.56 -6.08
CA VAL A 142 8.63 4.30 -5.44
C VAL A 142 7.38 3.52 -5.07
N ARG A 143 7.39 2.22 -5.37
CA ARG A 143 6.32 1.30 -4.98
C ARG A 143 6.83 -0.03 -4.47
N VAL A 144 6.01 -0.67 -3.65
CA VAL A 144 6.29 -1.98 -3.07
C VAL A 144 5.15 -2.95 -3.29
N LYS A 145 5.48 -4.23 -3.32
CA LYS A 145 4.51 -5.32 -3.41
C LYS A 145 4.98 -6.50 -2.58
N VAL A 146 4.07 -7.03 -1.78
CA VAL A 146 4.32 -8.20 -0.94
C VAL A 146 3.63 -9.42 -1.52
N CYS A 147 4.35 -10.52 -1.61
CA CYS A 147 3.88 -11.81 -2.11
C CYS A 147 4.34 -12.93 -1.16
N GLN A 148 3.94 -14.15 -1.47
CA GLN A 148 4.55 -15.37 -0.96
C GLN A 148 5.34 -16.09 -2.06
N ILE A 149 6.45 -16.73 -1.71
CA ILE A 149 7.27 -17.50 -2.67
C ILE A 149 7.64 -18.86 -2.09
N GLY A 150 7.74 -19.89 -2.94
CA GLY A 150 8.21 -21.20 -2.50
C GLY A 150 9.68 -21.17 -2.02
N LEU A 151 10.06 -22.09 -1.13
CA LEU A 151 11.42 -22.20 -0.61
C LEU A 151 12.46 -22.38 -1.72
N HIS A 152 12.14 -23.14 -2.77
CA HIS A 152 13.01 -23.37 -3.93
C HIS A 152 12.41 -22.83 -5.25
N SER A 153 11.47 -21.88 -5.15
CA SER A 153 10.80 -21.30 -6.31
C SER A 153 11.36 -19.93 -6.66
N SER A 154 11.34 -19.59 -7.94
CA SER A 154 11.57 -18.26 -8.50
C SER A 154 10.29 -17.51 -8.86
N TYR A 155 9.12 -18.11 -8.62
CA TYR A 155 7.81 -17.57 -9.01
C TYR A 155 7.01 -17.12 -7.79
N PRO A 156 6.90 -15.80 -7.53
CA PRO A 156 6.04 -15.26 -6.49
C PRO A 156 4.57 -15.58 -6.75
N THR A 157 3.82 -15.77 -5.67
CA THR A 157 2.40 -16.15 -5.68
C THR A 157 1.67 -15.37 -4.58
N ARG A 158 0.34 -15.29 -4.64
CA ARG A 158 -0.47 -14.59 -3.61
C ARG A 158 0.00 -13.14 -3.39
N CYS A 159 0.41 -12.47 -4.46
CA CYS A 159 0.83 -11.08 -4.40
C CYS A 159 -0.36 -10.19 -4.04
N GLY A 160 -0.16 -9.29 -3.08
CA GLY A 160 -1.06 -8.16 -2.89
C GLY A 160 -0.92 -7.14 -4.02
N ASP A 161 -1.60 -6.01 -3.85
CA ASP A 161 -1.52 -4.88 -4.77
C ASP A 161 -0.17 -4.15 -4.64
N TRP A 162 0.06 -3.24 -5.58
CA TRP A 162 1.16 -2.30 -5.46
C TRP A 162 0.77 -1.19 -4.49
N ASP A 163 1.65 -0.89 -3.56
CA ASP A 163 1.52 0.25 -2.65
C ASP A 163 2.58 1.30 -3.01
N TYR A 164 2.16 2.53 -3.24
CA TYR A 164 3.03 3.63 -3.66
C TYR A 164 3.52 4.35 -2.42
N LEU A 165 4.83 4.31 -2.20
CA LEU A 165 5.47 4.91 -1.03
C LEU A 165 5.77 6.39 -1.25
N TYR A 166 6.04 6.77 -2.50
CA TYR A 166 6.43 8.11 -2.90
C TYR A 166 6.08 8.33 -4.37
N THR A 167 5.65 9.54 -4.69
CA THR A 167 5.56 10.10 -6.04
C THR A 167 5.96 11.58 -5.97
N ALA A 168 6.77 12.08 -6.90
CA ALA A 168 7.20 13.48 -6.89
C ALA A 168 6.03 14.47 -7.05
N GLU A 169 4.88 14.01 -7.57
CA GLU A 169 3.64 14.81 -7.64
C GLU A 169 2.89 14.93 -6.30
N SER A 170 3.26 14.13 -5.29
CA SER A 170 2.58 14.11 -3.98
C SER A 170 3.26 14.93 -2.88
N GLU A 171 4.33 15.66 -3.22
CA GLU A 171 4.97 16.67 -2.35
C GLU A 171 4.40 18.07 -2.57
#